data_AF-A0A8C6PFT5-F1
#
_entry.id   AF-A0A8C6PFT5-F1
#
_cell.length_a   1.000
_cell.length_b   1.000
_cell.length_c   1.000
_cell.angle_alpha   90.00
_cell.angle_beta   90.00
_cell.angle_gamma   90.00
#
_symmetry.space_group_name_H-M   'P 1'
#
loop_
_entity.id
_entity.type
_entity.pdbx_description
1 polymer ?
#
loop_
_entity_poly.entity_id
_entity_poly.type
_entity_poly.pdbx_seq_one_letter_code
_entity_poly.pdbx_strand_id
1 'polypeptide(L)'
;MTGGFPPAAGGYPPAAGGYPPAAGGYPPAAGGYPQAGGYPAPGGGFPPQAGGYPGQPGPGGFPSVPPAGEVASVQICGGWGAAPGGYALCLQPGGAQPGYPGGPAPGQPMPNYPGAPATGPSMPGYGGGVPSNPQAPQVPRGYRGSIKDFPGADPLKDVEVLRKAMKGFGTDENAIIELLGNRTIKQRVPLVAAYKTTYGKDLVKDLKSELTGDFEDLVIAMLKTPSQFDASELRAAIKGAGTDEACLIEILSSRSNAEILEINRVYKSEYGKTLEDAISSDTSGHFRRLLVSLCQGNRDEREAVDISLAKQDAQKLHAAGENKVGTDESQFNAILCARSKPHLRAVFHEYQQMTGREIEKSICREMSGNLESGMVAVVKCIKNTPAYFAERLQKSMKGAGTKDRTLIRIMVSRSEVDMLDIRQEYLKAYGKSLYTTISGDTSGDYKKLLLKLCGGND
;
A
#
# COMPACT_ATOMS: atom_id res chain seq x y z
N MET A 1 67.52 40.91 46.90
CA MET A 1 66.64 40.54 48.03
C MET A 1 65.48 39.74 47.48
N THR A 2 64.97 38.81 48.29
CA THR A 2 63.88 37.82 48.08
C THR A 2 64.30 36.50 47.41
N GLY A 3 64.21 35.44 48.22
CA GLY A 3 64.62 34.08 47.90
C GLY A 3 63.52 33.25 47.24
N GLY A 4 63.97 32.23 46.49
CA GLY A 4 63.14 31.22 45.85
C GLY A 4 63.02 29.94 46.69
N PHE A 5 61.87 29.29 46.58
CA PHE A 5 61.61 27.92 47.05
C PHE A 5 61.66 26.93 45.85
N PRO A 6 62.04 25.64 46.08
CA PRO A 6 62.36 24.65 45.05
C PRO A 6 61.15 23.83 44.54
N PRO A 7 61.33 23.00 43.47
CA PRO A 7 60.25 22.28 42.79
C PRO A 7 60.03 20.85 43.31
N ALA A 8 58.82 20.31 43.12
CA ALA A 8 58.49 18.90 43.33
C ALA A 8 58.07 18.23 42.01
N ALA A 9 58.74 17.13 41.69
CA ALA A 9 58.54 16.30 40.51
C ALA A 9 57.50 15.19 40.79
N GLY A 10 56.57 14.98 39.86
CA GLY A 10 55.63 13.86 39.86
C GLY A 10 55.84 13.00 38.61
N GLY A 11 56.48 11.84 38.78
CA GLY A 11 56.61 10.80 37.76
C GLY A 11 55.63 9.65 38.03
N TYR A 12 54.96 9.17 36.99
CA TYR A 12 54.15 7.95 36.99
C TYR A 12 55.03 6.71 36.78
N PRO A 13 54.81 5.59 37.51
CA PRO A 13 55.45 4.31 37.22
C PRO A 13 54.67 3.46 36.20
N PRO A 14 55.35 2.63 35.37
CA PRO A 14 54.69 1.70 34.45
C PRO A 14 54.29 0.38 35.13
N ALA A 15 53.11 -0.13 34.78
CA ALA A 15 52.55 -1.39 35.27
C ALA A 15 53.08 -2.60 34.47
N ALA A 16 53.56 -3.61 35.20
CA ALA A 16 53.86 -4.95 34.70
C ALA A 16 52.63 -5.86 34.91
N GLY A 17 52.28 -6.68 33.91
CA GLY A 17 51.20 -7.65 34.02
C GLY A 17 51.17 -8.59 32.82
N GLY A 18 51.93 -9.69 32.90
CA GLY A 18 51.91 -10.78 31.92
C GLY A 18 50.66 -11.66 32.08
N TYR A 19 50.11 -12.09 30.96
CA TYR A 19 49.01 -13.06 30.89
C TYR A 19 49.54 -14.50 31.00
N PRO A 20 48.92 -15.38 31.79
CA PRO A 20 49.23 -16.82 31.79
C PRO A 20 48.52 -17.56 30.65
N PRO A 21 49.11 -18.64 30.08
CA PRO A 21 48.47 -19.42 29.02
C PRO A 21 47.40 -20.38 29.57
N ALA A 22 46.28 -20.45 28.86
CA ALA A 22 45.14 -21.30 29.16
C ALA A 22 45.42 -22.78 28.84
N ALA A 23 45.30 -23.65 29.85
CA ALA A 23 45.22 -25.09 29.69
C ALA A 23 43.74 -25.51 29.67
N GLY A 24 43.27 -26.03 28.54
CA GLY A 24 41.89 -26.51 28.36
C GLY A 24 41.86 -27.74 27.46
N GLY A 25 42.19 -28.90 28.04
CA GLY A 25 41.96 -30.21 27.43
C GLY A 25 40.58 -30.73 27.80
N TYR A 26 39.77 -31.04 26.79
CA TYR A 26 38.45 -31.68 26.96
C TYR A 26 38.59 -33.16 27.33
N PRO A 27 37.75 -33.71 28.23
CA PRO A 27 37.67 -35.15 28.47
C PRO A 27 36.88 -35.88 27.35
N PRO A 28 37.17 -37.15 27.06
CA PRO A 28 36.47 -37.90 26.02
C PRO A 28 35.08 -38.34 26.48
N ALA A 29 34.06 -37.98 25.71
CA ALA A 29 32.69 -38.46 25.89
C ALA A 29 32.54 -39.89 25.36
N ALA A 30 32.21 -40.81 26.26
CA ALA A 30 31.66 -42.12 25.92
C ALA A 30 30.15 -41.97 25.66
N GLY A 31 29.68 -42.40 24.51
CA GLY A 31 28.25 -42.40 24.18
C GLY A 31 28.00 -42.93 22.78
N GLY A 32 27.67 -44.22 22.68
CA GLY A 32 27.35 -44.89 21.43
C GLY A 32 26.02 -44.40 20.84
N TYR A 33 25.98 -44.33 19.51
CA TYR A 33 24.78 -44.09 18.72
C TYR A 33 23.98 -45.41 18.58
N PRO A 34 22.68 -45.45 18.87
CA PRO A 34 21.82 -46.48 18.35
C PRO A 34 21.28 -46.12 16.95
N GLN A 35 21.18 -47.18 16.16
CA GLN A 35 20.81 -47.32 14.77
C GLN A 35 19.47 -46.69 14.38
N ALA A 36 19.42 -46.16 13.15
CA ALA A 36 18.23 -45.65 12.48
C ALA A 36 17.14 -46.73 12.35
N GLY A 37 15.99 -46.49 12.98
CA GLY A 37 14.75 -47.24 12.76
C GLY A 37 14.04 -46.75 11.50
N GLY A 38 13.73 -47.69 10.61
CA GLY A 38 13.06 -47.45 9.33
C GLY A 38 11.62 -46.98 9.46
N TYR A 39 11.21 -46.13 8.53
CA TYR A 39 9.82 -45.73 8.33
C TYR A 39 9.04 -46.88 7.64
N PRO A 40 7.81 -47.22 8.09
CA PRO A 40 6.95 -48.13 7.37
C PRO A 40 6.28 -47.42 6.17
N ALA A 41 6.23 -48.12 5.03
CA ALA A 41 5.59 -47.69 3.80
C ALA A 41 4.06 -47.63 3.93
N PRO A 42 3.36 -46.63 3.35
CA PRO A 42 1.93 -46.70 3.15
C PRO A 42 1.62 -47.55 1.92
N GLY A 43 1.04 -48.73 2.16
CA GLY A 43 0.35 -49.51 1.14
C GLY A 43 -1.01 -48.90 0.81
N GLY A 44 -1.32 -48.79 -0.48
CA GLY A 44 -2.62 -48.30 -0.96
C GLY A 44 -2.59 -48.09 -2.47
N GLY A 45 -2.74 -49.18 -3.22
CA GLY A 45 -2.83 -49.16 -4.68
C GLY A 45 -4.17 -48.60 -5.17
N PHE A 46 -4.11 -47.82 -6.25
CA PHE A 46 -5.28 -47.41 -7.04
C PHE A 46 -5.61 -48.51 -8.09
N PRO A 47 -6.89 -48.82 -8.32
CA PRO A 47 -7.29 -49.73 -9.40
C PRO A 47 -7.23 -49.02 -10.78
N PRO A 48 -6.92 -49.75 -11.88
CA PRO A 48 -6.81 -49.15 -13.21
C PRO A 48 -8.20 -48.96 -13.84
N GLN A 49 -8.48 -47.74 -14.33
CA GLN A 49 -9.67 -47.45 -15.12
C GLN A 49 -9.32 -47.53 -16.62
N ALA A 50 -10.12 -48.32 -17.33
CA ALA A 50 -10.03 -48.62 -18.74
C ALA A 50 -10.18 -47.37 -19.62
N GLY A 51 -9.44 -47.38 -20.74
CA GLY A 51 -9.42 -46.31 -21.73
C GLY A 51 -10.67 -46.20 -22.61
N GLY A 52 -10.70 -45.13 -23.40
CA GLY A 52 -11.66 -44.94 -24.48
C GLY A 52 -11.80 -43.47 -24.88
N TYR A 53 -10.95 -42.98 -25.79
CA TYR A 53 -11.22 -41.76 -26.57
C TYR A 53 -12.18 -42.10 -27.73
N PRO A 54 -13.21 -41.28 -28.00
CA PRO A 54 -13.79 -41.20 -29.33
C PRO A 54 -13.17 -40.03 -30.11
N GLY A 55 -12.78 -40.31 -31.35
CA GLY A 55 -12.00 -39.45 -32.23
C GLY A 55 -12.78 -38.34 -32.95
N GLN A 56 -11.97 -37.49 -33.60
CA GLN A 56 -12.36 -36.46 -34.55
C GLN A 56 -13.13 -37.01 -35.76
N PRO A 57 -14.01 -36.18 -36.34
CA PRO A 57 -14.18 -36.13 -37.80
C PRO A 57 -13.44 -34.93 -38.40
N GLY A 58 -12.70 -35.20 -39.49
CA GLY A 58 -11.95 -34.23 -40.28
C GLY A 58 -12.80 -33.32 -41.18
N PRO A 59 -12.14 -32.51 -42.05
CA PRO A 59 -12.65 -31.23 -42.53
C PRO A 59 -13.35 -31.35 -43.91
N GLY A 60 -14.38 -30.53 -44.14
CA GLY A 60 -14.93 -30.38 -45.48
C GLY A 60 -16.10 -29.39 -45.59
N GLY A 61 -15.91 -28.38 -46.45
CA GLY A 61 -16.98 -27.80 -47.27
C GLY A 61 -17.59 -26.47 -46.82
N PHE A 62 -17.12 -25.36 -47.40
CA PHE A 62 -17.96 -24.18 -47.65
C PHE A 62 -18.92 -24.47 -48.82
N PRO A 63 -20.11 -23.83 -48.88
CA PRO A 63 -20.24 -22.78 -49.90
C PRO A 63 -21.17 -21.59 -49.59
N SER A 64 -20.78 -20.46 -50.21
CA SER A 64 -21.57 -19.41 -50.87
C SER A 64 -22.53 -18.47 -50.12
N VAL A 65 -22.28 -17.17 -50.37
CA VAL A 65 -23.08 -15.97 -50.05
C VAL A 65 -23.98 -15.60 -51.24
N PRO A 66 -25.18 -15.02 -51.00
CA PRO A 66 -25.67 -13.91 -51.83
C PRO A 66 -26.29 -12.75 -51.00
N PRO A 67 -26.61 -11.58 -51.61
CA PRO A 67 -26.22 -10.28 -51.06
C PRO A 67 -27.34 -9.40 -50.45
N ALA A 68 -26.90 -8.22 -50.02
CA ALA A 68 -27.52 -7.10 -49.31
C ALA A 68 -28.99 -6.74 -49.58
N GLY A 69 -29.66 -6.30 -48.51
CA GLY A 69 -30.90 -5.52 -48.52
C GLY A 69 -31.26 -5.02 -47.12
N GLU A 70 -31.41 -3.70 -47.00
CA GLU A 70 -31.78 -2.94 -45.80
C GLU A 70 -33.13 -3.39 -45.22
N VAL A 71 -33.30 -3.34 -43.88
CA VAL A 71 -34.24 -2.48 -43.12
C VAL A 71 -34.60 -3.05 -41.74
N ALA A 72 -34.84 -2.11 -40.82
CA ALA A 72 -35.70 -2.20 -39.63
C ALA A 72 -35.24 -3.04 -38.42
N SER A 73 -34.82 -2.31 -37.39
CA SER A 73 -34.82 -2.69 -35.99
C SER A 73 -36.17 -3.24 -35.54
N VAL A 74 -36.21 -4.49 -35.09
CA VAL A 74 -37.31 -5.05 -34.32
C VAL A 74 -36.75 -5.76 -33.08
N GLN A 75 -37.24 -5.27 -31.96
CA GLN A 75 -36.99 -5.70 -30.59
C GLN A 75 -38.02 -6.79 -30.25
N ILE A 76 -37.60 -8.02 -29.91
CA ILE A 76 -38.47 -9.04 -29.30
C ILE A 76 -37.74 -9.78 -28.18
N CYS A 77 -38.49 -9.90 -27.08
CA CYS A 77 -38.22 -10.56 -25.83
C CYS A 77 -38.72 -12.03 -25.84
N GLY A 78 -38.16 -12.88 -24.97
CA GLY A 78 -38.71 -14.18 -24.53
C GLY A 78 -37.71 -15.34 -24.76
N GLY A 79 -37.33 -16.20 -23.82
CA GLY A 79 -37.77 -16.49 -22.45
C GLY A 79 -38.26 -17.95 -22.34
N TRP A 80 -37.52 -18.84 -21.64
CA TRP A 80 -37.92 -20.19 -21.15
C TRP A 80 -36.88 -20.62 -20.07
N GLY A 81 -37.17 -21.20 -18.89
CA GLY A 81 -38.40 -21.60 -18.20
C GLY A 81 -38.14 -22.10 -16.74
N ALA A 82 -39.21 -22.07 -15.91
CA ALA A 82 -39.61 -22.87 -14.71
C ALA A 82 -38.60 -23.28 -13.60
N ALA A 83 -38.67 -22.88 -12.30
CA ALA A 83 -39.65 -23.04 -11.17
C ALA A 83 -39.38 -24.29 -10.27
N PRO A 84 -39.87 -24.44 -8.99
CA PRO A 84 -40.76 -23.59 -8.17
C PRO A 84 -40.48 -23.44 -6.64
N GLY A 85 -41.25 -22.56 -5.97
CA GLY A 85 -41.59 -22.57 -4.53
C GLY A 85 -41.56 -21.15 -3.92
N GLY A 86 -42.61 -20.53 -3.38
CA GLY A 86 -43.98 -20.96 -3.06
C GLY A 86 -44.42 -20.33 -1.73
N TYR A 87 -44.92 -19.08 -1.74
CA TYR A 87 -45.99 -18.61 -0.84
C TYR A 87 -46.65 -17.36 -1.46
N ALA A 88 -47.97 -17.38 -1.50
CA ALA A 88 -48.83 -16.32 -2.02
C ALA A 88 -49.73 -15.84 -0.87
N LEU A 89 -50.12 -14.57 -0.88
CA LEU A 89 -51.45 -14.11 -0.44
C LEU A 89 -51.77 -12.70 -0.97
N CYS A 90 -52.81 -12.68 -1.80
CA CYS A 90 -53.87 -11.69 -2.05
C CYS A 90 -53.57 -10.20 -2.39
N LEU A 91 -53.99 -9.82 -3.60
CA LEU A 91 -54.32 -8.46 -4.09
C LEU A 91 -55.85 -8.32 -4.19
N GLN A 92 -56.39 -7.13 -3.87
CA GLN A 92 -57.41 -6.41 -4.68
C GLN A 92 -57.67 -4.95 -4.17
N PRO A 93 -58.36 -4.05 -4.90
CA PRO A 93 -57.70 -2.93 -5.58
C PRO A 93 -58.30 -1.52 -5.29
N GLY A 94 -57.64 -0.47 -5.78
CA GLY A 94 -58.30 0.79 -6.17
C GLY A 94 -57.71 2.07 -5.57
N GLY A 95 -57.46 3.08 -6.42
CA GLY A 95 -57.21 4.46 -5.98
C GLY A 95 -56.25 5.24 -6.88
N ALA A 96 -56.81 6.12 -7.72
CA ALA A 96 -56.11 6.95 -8.69
C ALA A 96 -55.18 8.02 -8.07
N GLN A 97 -54.13 8.38 -8.82
CA GLN A 97 -53.17 9.47 -8.55
C GLN A 97 -53.64 10.80 -9.17
N PRO A 98 -53.55 11.94 -8.46
CA PRO A 98 -53.60 13.27 -9.08
C PRO A 98 -52.20 13.80 -9.43
N GLY A 99 -52.08 14.30 -10.66
CA GLY A 99 -50.83 14.73 -11.30
C GLY A 99 -50.25 16.08 -10.86
N TYR A 100 -48.97 16.24 -11.20
CA TYR A 100 -48.17 17.46 -11.07
C TYR A 100 -48.46 18.48 -12.20
N PRO A 101 -48.59 19.79 -11.91
CA PRO A 101 -48.60 20.81 -12.95
C PRO A 101 -47.20 21.11 -13.49
N GLY A 102 -47.09 21.17 -14.83
CA GLY A 102 -45.86 21.47 -15.56
C GLY A 102 -45.33 22.89 -15.35
N GLY A 103 -44.01 23.02 -15.42
CA GLY A 103 -43.28 24.29 -15.30
C GLY A 103 -43.34 25.14 -16.58
N PRO A 104 -43.15 26.47 -16.46
CA PRO A 104 -43.18 27.39 -17.60
C PRO A 104 -41.87 27.41 -18.41
N ALA A 105 -42.01 27.65 -19.72
CA ALA A 105 -40.93 27.79 -20.70
C ALA A 105 -40.18 29.14 -20.61
N PRO A 106 -38.96 29.27 -21.15
CA PRO A 106 -38.08 30.41 -20.89
C PRO A 106 -38.34 31.60 -21.82
N GLY A 107 -38.40 32.81 -21.26
CA GLY A 107 -38.11 34.06 -22.00
C GLY A 107 -39.13 35.21 -21.95
N GLN A 108 -39.56 35.68 -20.78
CA GLN A 108 -40.25 36.99 -20.63
C GLN A 108 -39.86 37.72 -19.33
N PRO A 109 -39.73 39.06 -19.34
CA PRO A 109 -39.29 39.86 -18.19
C PRO A 109 -40.40 40.13 -17.17
N MET A 110 -40.04 40.18 -15.88
CA MET A 110 -40.95 40.35 -14.74
C MET A 110 -41.28 41.82 -14.44
N PRO A 111 -42.52 42.17 -14.04
CA PRO A 111 -42.91 43.54 -13.67
C PRO A 111 -42.48 43.94 -12.24
N ASN A 112 -42.11 45.21 -12.09
CA ASN A 112 -41.72 45.88 -10.84
C ASN A 112 -42.96 46.23 -10.00
N TYR A 113 -42.92 46.00 -8.67
CA TYR A 113 -43.92 46.50 -7.72
C TYR A 113 -43.28 47.21 -6.50
N PRO A 114 -43.96 48.22 -5.91
CA PRO A 114 -43.34 49.34 -5.19
C PRO A 114 -43.12 49.08 -3.69
N GLY A 115 -42.15 49.81 -3.14
CA GLY A 115 -41.78 49.80 -1.73
C GLY A 115 -42.81 50.42 -0.78
N ALA A 116 -42.77 49.98 0.47
CA ALA A 116 -43.51 50.53 1.61
C ALA A 116 -42.54 51.01 2.72
N PRO A 117 -42.94 51.96 3.57
CA PRO A 117 -42.02 52.85 4.28
C PRO A 117 -41.61 52.38 5.69
N ALA A 118 -40.51 52.96 6.16
CA ALA A 118 -39.81 52.65 7.42
C ALA A 118 -40.43 53.31 8.66
N THR A 119 -40.39 52.61 9.80
CA THR A 119 -40.40 53.20 11.15
C THR A 119 -39.71 52.30 12.19
N GLY A 120 -38.68 52.82 12.89
CA GLY A 120 -38.29 52.38 14.25
C GLY A 120 -36.88 51.77 14.42
N PRO A 121 -36.20 51.95 15.57
CA PRO A 121 -34.77 52.23 15.61
C PRO A 121 -33.85 51.10 16.11
N SER A 122 -32.67 51.04 15.47
CA SER A 122 -31.33 50.63 15.94
C SER A 122 -31.16 49.68 17.14
N MET A 123 -30.66 48.47 16.85
CA MET A 123 -29.77 47.69 17.72
C MET A 123 -28.57 47.19 16.88
N PRO A 124 -27.31 47.35 17.33
CA PRO A 124 -26.14 46.90 16.58
C PRO A 124 -26.03 45.37 16.64
N GLY A 125 -26.19 44.73 15.48
CA GLY A 125 -26.00 43.29 15.31
C GLY A 125 -24.53 42.92 15.45
N TYR A 126 -24.22 42.11 16.46
CA TYR A 126 -22.97 41.39 16.59
C TYR A 126 -22.79 40.48 15.36
N GLY A 127 -21.84 40.85 14.50
CA GLY A 127 -21.45 40.04 13.35
C GLY A 127 -20.84 38.72 13.80
N GLY A 128 -21.57 37.63 13.61
CA GLY A 128 -21.04 36.28 13.68
C GLY A 128 -20.09 36.03 12.52
N GLY A 129 -18.85 36.47 12.67
CA GLY A 129 -17.75 36.09 11.79
C GLY A 129 -17.41 34.63 12.01
N VAL A 130 -17.95 33.75 11.17
CA VAL A 130 -17.31 32.46 10.89
C VAL A 130 -15.89 32.76 10.38
N PRO A 131 -14.82 32.26 11.00
CA PRO A 131 -13.51 32.32 10.37
C PRO A 131 -13.55 31.40 9.15
N SER A 132 -13.70 32.01 7.97
CA SER A 132 -13.40 31.37 6.70
C SER A 132 -11.91 31.04 6.71
N ASN A 133 -11.58 29.80 7.05
CA ASN A 133 -10.25 29.26 6.86
C ASN A 133 -9.91 29.43 5.37
N PRO A 134 -8.86 30.17 4.98
CA PRO A 134 -8.53 30.30 3.57
C PRO A 134 -8.09 28.93 3.07
N GLN A 135 -9.00 28.26 2.37
CA GLN A 135 -8.72 27.05 1.64
C GLN A 135 -7.71 27.44 0.57
N ALA A 136 -6.43 27.14 0.83
CA ALA A 136 -5.37 27.38 -0.13
C ALA A 136 -5.82 26.80 -1.49
N PRO A 137 -5.80 27.59 -2.57
CA PRO A 137 -6.15 27.09 -3.89
C PRO A 137 -5.37 25.80 -4.15
N GLN A 138 -6.08 24.74 -4.52
CA GLN A 138 -5.44 23.49 -4.92
C GLN A 138 -4.74 23.76 -6.26
N VAL A 139 -3.49 24.24 -6.18
CA VAL A 139 -2.62 24.33 -7.35
C VAL A 139 -2.54 22.92 -7.93
N PRO A 140 -2.81 22.72 -9.23
CA PRO A 140 -2.62 21.42 -9.87
C PRO A 140 -1.17 21.03 -9.68
N ARG A 141 -0.89 20.20 -8.67
CA ARG A 141 0.43 19.63 -8.47
C ARG A 141 0.56 18.61 -9.59
N GLY A 142 1.29 18.98 -10.64
CA GLY A 142 1.63 18.06 -11.72
C GLY A 142 2.27 16.78 -11.17
N TYR A 143 2.43 15.77 -12.02
CA TYR A 143 2.98 14.46 -11.67
C TYR A 143 4.08 14.49 -10.59
N ARG A 144 3.85 13.77 -9.48
CA ARG A 144 4.70 13.78 -8.27
C ARG A 144 5.55 12.52 -8.08
N GLY A 145 5.59 11.65 -9.08
CA GLY A 145 6.57 10.57 -9.15
C GLY A 145 7.96 11.06 -9.58
N SER A 146 9.00 10.30 -9.21
CA SER A 146 10.39 10.52 -9.60
C SER A 146 10.72 9.93 -10.97
N ILE A 147 10.10 8.79 -11.34
CA ILE A 147 10.29 8.15 -12.66
C ILE A 147 9.24 8.63 -13.63
N LYS A 148 9.65 9.02 -14.83
CA LYS A 148 8.76 9.50 -15.90
C LYS A 148 8.84 8.58 -17.10
N ASP A 149 7.81 8.61 -17.94
CA ASP A 149 7.81 7.87 -19.20
C ASP A 149 9.05 8.20 -20.01
N PHE A 150 9.69 7.15 -20.52
CA PHE A 150 10.77 7.30 -21.48
C PHE A 150 10.19 7.43 -22.90
N PRO A 151 10.34 8.57 -23.59
CA PRO A 151 9.79 8.76 -24.93
C PRO A 151 10.42 7.77 -25.91
N GLY A 152 9.57 7.13 -26.73
CA GLY A 152 10.04 6.16 -27.73
C GLY A 152 10.54 4.84 -27.16
N ALA A 153 10.24 4.51 -25.90
CA ALA A 153 10.53 3.19 -25.35
C ALA A 153 9.88 2.09 -26.21
N ASP A 154 10.68 1.09 -26.54
CA ASP A 154 10.28 -0.05 -27.37
C ASP A 154 10.63 -1.33 -26.60
N PRO A 155 9.62 -2.10 -26.17
CA PRO A 155 9.85 -3.33 -25.43
C PRO A 155 10.78 -4.31 -26.13
N LEU A 156 10.80 -4.36 -27.48
CA LEU A 156 11.65 -5.28 -28.23
C LEU A 156 13.13 -4.89 -28.17
N LYS A 157 13.41 -3.59 -28.23
CA LYS A 157 14.79 -3.08 -28.06
C LYS A 157 15.25 -3.20 -26.62
N ASP A 158 14.35 -2.93 -25.68
CA ASP A 158 14.65 -3.00 -24.26
C ASP A 158 14.98 -4.45 -23.83
N VAL A 159 14.25 -5.45 -24.32
CA VAL A 159 14.58 -6.86 -24.03
C VAL A 159 15.88 -7.32 -24.69
N GLU A 160 16.28 -6.71 -25.82
CA GLU A 160 17.58 -6.96 -26.43
C GLU A 160 18.73 -6.44 -25.55
N VAL A 161 18.57 -5.25 -24.96
CA VAL A 161 19.53 -4.70 -24.00
C VAL A 161 19.67 -5.64 -22.80
N LEU A 162 18.54 -6.05 -22.19
CA LEU A 162 18.56 -7.00 -21.07
C LEU A 162 19.22 -8.33 -21.45
N ARG A 163 18.90 -8.87 -22.64
CA ARG A 163 19.48 -10.13 -23.11
C ARG A 163 20.99 -10.04 -23.29
N LYS A 164 21.49 -8.92 -23.81
CA LYS A 164 22.93 -8.65 -23.98
C LYS A 164 23.63 -8.48 -22.64
N ALA A 165 23.00 -7.77 -21.69
CA ALA A 165 23.52 -7.57 -20.35
C ALA A 165 23.73 -8.89 -19.58
N MET A 166 22.88 -9.88 -19.85
CA MET A 166 22.93 -11.23 -19.26
C MET A 166 23.60 -12.26 -20.19
N LYS A 167 24.55 -11.86 -21.05
CA LYS A 167 25.21 -12.78 -21.99
C LYS A 167 26.71 -12.80 -21.77
N GLY A 168 27.24 -13.99 -21.50
CA GLY A 168 28.67 -14.23 -21.41
C GLY A 168 29.06 -14.58 -19.98
N PHE A 169 30.31 -14.30 -19.62
CA PHE A 169 30.78 -14.45 -18.25
C PHE A 169 30.55 -13.14 -17.48
N GLY A 170 29.77 -13.20 -16.41
CA GLY A 170 29.33 -12.03 -15.66
C GLY A 170 28.11 -11.32 -16.28
N THR A 171 27.65 -10.30 -15.57
CA THR A 171 26.46 -9.51 -15.91
C THR A 171 26.86 -8.05 -16.12
N ASP A 172 26.20 -7.34 -17.04
CA ASP A 172 26.31 -5.88 -17.12
C ASP A 172 25.20 -5.24 -16.27
N GLU A 173 25.45 -5.10 -14.96
CA GLU A 173 24.48 -4.53 -14.03
C GLU A 173 24.16 -3.07 -14.38
N ASN A 174 25.14 -2.31 -14.90
CA ASN A 174 24.91 -0.92 -15.27
C ASN A 174 23.90 -0.79 -16.42
N ALA A 175 23.94 -1.69 -17.42
CA ALA A 175 22.94 -1.71 -18.48
C ALA A 175 21.53 -2.01 -17.94
N ILE A 176 21.41 -2.92 -16.97
CA ILE A 176 20.14 -3.23 -16.29
C ILE A 176 19.64 -2.01 -15.50
N ILE A 177 20.52 -1.35 -14.75
CA ILE A 177 20.21 -0.16 -13.95
C ILE A 177 19.75 0.99 -14.84
N GLU A 178 20.48 1.29 -15.92
CA GLU A 178 20.14 2.39 -16.82
C GLU A 178 18.85 2.10 -17.60
N LEU A 179 18.57 0.85 -17.94
CA LEU A 179 17.30 0.52 -18.57
C LEU A 179 16.15 0.63 -17.58
N LEU A 180 16.17 -0.15 -16.49
CA LEU A 180 15.03 -0.23 -15.59
C LEU A 180 14.83 1.05 -14.76
N GLY A 181 15.90 1.74 -14.39
CA GLY A 181 15.86 3.01 -13.66
C GLY A 181 15.32 4.19 -14.49
N ASN A 182 15.23 4.04 -15.82
CA ASN A 182 14.69 5.05 -16.72
C ASN A 182 13.44 4.55 -17.49
N ARG A 183 12.68 3.59 -16.94
CA ARG A 183 11.42 3.11 -17.53
C ARG A 183 10.32 3.13 -16.47
N THR A 184 9.12 3.58 -16.85
CA THR A 184 7.96 3.50 -15.96
C THR A 184 7.49 2.05 -15.79
N ILE A 185 6.69 1.75 -14.76
CA ILE A 185 6.13 0.40 -14.52
C ILE A 185 5.37 -0.07 -15.76
N LYS A 186 4.61 0.83 -16.41
CA LYS A 186 3.89 0.51 -17.65
C LYS A 186 4.81 0.16 -18.84
N GLN A 187 6.07 0.56 -18.80
CA GLN A 187 7.09 0.21 -19.79
C GLN A 187 7.89 -1.02 -19.36
N ARG A 188 8.13 -1.22 -18.06
CA ARG A 188 8.87 -2.35 -17.49
C ARG A 188 8.08 -3.67 -17.50
N VAL A 189 6.82 -3.65 -17.08
CA VAL A 189 6.00 -4.87 -16.97
C VAL A 189 5.86 -5.61 -18.31
N PRO A 190 5.61 -4.93 -19.46
CA PRO A 190 5.55 -5.61 -20.75
C PRO A 190 6.85 -6.31 -21.17
N LEU A 191 8.00 -5.93 -20.61
CA LEU A 191 9.29 -6.57 -20.93
C LEU A 191 9.28 -8.06 -20.61
N VAL A 192 8.55 -8.48 -19.57
CA VAL A 192 8.45 -9.90 -19.18
C VAL A 192 7.84 -10.73 -20.32
N ALA A 193 6.72 -10.26 -20.88
CA ALA A 193 6.05 -10.93 -22.00
C ALA A 193 6.85 -10.81 -23.31
N ALA A 194 7.43 -9.63 -23.57
CA ALA A 194 8.25 -9.38 -24.76
C ALA A 194 9.50 -10.26 -24.79
N TYR A 195 10.18 -10.45 -23.65
CA TYR A 195 11.37 -11.30 -23.54
C TYR A 195 11.02 -12.78 -23.80
N LYS A 196 9.88 -13.24 -23.25
CA LYS A 196 9.37 -14.59 -23.51
C LYS A 196 9.04 -14.81 -24.98
N THR A 197 8.39 -13.85 -25.62
CA THR A 197 8.02 -13.92 -27.04
C THR A 197 9.25 -13.92 -27.94
N THR A 198 10.24 -13.08 -27.62
CA THR A 198 11.43 -12.87 -28.48
C THR A 198 12.46 -13.99 -28.34
N TYR A 199 12.67 -14.51 -27.12
CA TYR A 199 13.75 -15.47 -26.84
C TYR A 199 13.27 -16.84 -26.36
N GLY A 200 11.96 -17.02 -26.11
CA GLY A 200 11.43 -18.25 -25.53
C GLY A 200 11.81 -18.47 -24.05
N LYS A 201 12.48 -17.51 -23.42
CA LYS A 201 13.04 -17.60 -22.06
C LYS A 201 12.22 -16.80 -21.04
N ASP A 202 12.41 -17.10 -19.76
CA ASP A 202 11.76 -16.39 -18.67
C ASP A 202 12.68 -15.28 -18.15
N LEU A 203 12.28 -14.02 -18.31
CA LEU A 203 13.10 -12.86 -17.93
C LEU A 203 13.41 -12.83 -16.43
N VAL A 204 12.40 -13.13 -15.60
CA VAL A 204 12.56 -13.11 -14.14
C VAL A 204 13.54 -14.21 -13.73
N LYS A 205 13.41 -15.42 -14.29
CA LYS A 205 14.33 -16.52 -14.01
C LYS A 205 15.76 -16.21 -14.45
N ASP A 206 15.94 -15.68 -15.66
CA ASP A 206 17.27 -15.32 -16.16
C ASP A 206 17.91 -14.25 -15.26
N LEU A 207 17.18 -13.18 -14.89
CA LEU A 207 17.69 -12.17 -13.96
C LEU A 207 18.07 -12.74 -12.59
N LYS A 208 17.28 -13.66 -12.05
CA LYS A 208 17.58 -14.34 -10.78
C LYS A 208 18.79 -15.28 -10.83
N SER A 209 19.18 -15.74 -12.02
CA SER A 209 20.42 -16.52 -12.16
C SER A 209 21.67 -15.66 -12.31
N GLU A 210 21.49 -14.38 -12.70
CA GLU A 210 22.57 -13.46 -13.03
C GLU A 210 22.82 -12.41 -11.93
N LEU A 211 21.83 -12.16 -11.08
CA LEU A 211 21.86 -11.20 -9.99
C LEU A 211 21.74 -11.93 -8.65
N THR A 212 22.17 -11.28 -7.56
CA THR A 212 22.02 -11.79 -6.20
C THR A 212 21.73 -10.67 -5.19
N GLY A 213 21.22 -11.05 -4.02
CA GLY A 213 21.03 -10.14 -2.87
C GLY A 213 19.99 -9.04 -3.11
N ASP A 214 20.11 -7.93 -2.39
CA ASP A 214 19.11 -6.84 -2.44
C ASP A 214 18.99 -6.18 -3.82
N PHE A 215 20.04 -6.26 -4.65
CA PHE A 215 19.97 -5.79 -6.03
C PHE A 215 19.06 -6.68 -6.89
N GLU A 216 19.14 -8.00 -6.75
CA GLU A 216 18.21 -8.94 -7.38
C GLU A 216 16.77 -8.63 -6.94
N ASP A 217 16.53 -8.53 -5.62
CA ASP A 217 15.20 -8.28 -5.08
C ASP A 217 14.60 -6.97 -5.60
N LEU A 218 15.41 -5.90 -5.68
CA LEU A 218 15.01 -4.61 -6.23
C LEU A 218 14.65 -4.71 -7.72
N VAL A 219 15.49 -5.37 -8.53
CA VAL A 219 15.24 -5.55 -9.96
C VAL A 219 13.97 -6.35 -10.21
N ILE A 220 13.75 -7.44 -9.47
CA ILE A 220 12.55 -8.27 -9.62
C ILE A 220 11.29 -7.54 -9.14
N ALA A 221 11.37 -6.76 -8.05
CA ALA A 221 10.28 -5.90 -7.60
C ALA A 221 9.85 -4.91 -8.70
N MET A 222 10.82 -4.36 -9.43
CA MET A 222 10.61 -3.39 -10.49
C MET A 222 9.91 -3.94 -11.76
N LEU A 223 9.79 -5.26 -11.91
CA LEU A 223 9.16 -5.91 -13.06
C LEU A 223 7.71 -6.37 -12.80
N LYS A 224 7.16 -6.06 -11.62
CA LYS A 224 5.79 -6.42 -11.23
C LYS A 224 4.85 -5.22 -11.44
N THR A 225 3.58 -5.49 -11.75
CA THR A 225 2.53 -4.46 -11.60
C THR A 225 2.41 -4.05 -10.13
N PRO A 226 1.89 -2.85 -9.81
CA PRO A 226 1.78 -2.40 -8.42
C PRO A 226 1.04 -3.41 -7.53
N SER A 227 -0.08 -3.93 -8.00
CA SER A 227 -0.91 -4.89 -7.26
C SER A 227 -0.27 -6.28 -7.15
N GLN A 228 0.50 -6.73 -8.15
CA GLN A 228 1.29 -7.97 -8.02
C GLN A 228 2.43 -7.81 -7.02
N PHE A 229 3.07 -6.64 -6.99
CA PHE A 229 4.12 -6.36 -6.02
C PHE A 229 3.57 -6.36 -4.60
N ASP A 230 2.52 -5.56 -4.35
CA ASP A 230 1.84 -5.50 -3.05
C ASP A 230 1.29 -6.88 -2.63
N ALA A 231 0.65 -7.63 -3.53
CA ALA A 231 0.15 -8.97 -3.22
C ALA A 231 1.28 -9.94 -2.84
N SER A 232 2.43 -9.89 -3.54
CA SER A 232 3.59 -10.71 -3.20
C SER A 232 4.24 -10.30 -1.88
N GLU A 233 4.28 -9.00 -1.56
CA GLU A 233 4.78 -8.50 -0.28
C GLU A 233 3.89 -8.90 0.89
N LEU A 234 2.57 -8.78 0.75
CA LEU A 234 1.59 -9.28 1.72
C LEU A 234 1.70 -10.80 1.89
N ARG A 235 1.88 -11.54 0.79
CA ARG A 235 2.06 -13.00 0.85
C ARG A 235 3.30 -13.37 1.63
N ALA A 236 4.43 -12.71 1.39
CA ALA A 236 5.66 -12.97 2.10
C ALA A 236 5.73 -12.33 3.50
N ALA A 237 4.79 -11.45 3.86
CA ALA A 237 4.58 -10.98 5.23
C ALA A 237 3.76 -11.99 6.07
N ILE A 238 2.90 -12.78 5.43
CA ILE A 238 2.05 -13.81 6.07
C ILE A 238 2.70 -15.19 6.04
N LYS A 239 3.48 -15.50 5.00
CA LYS A 239 4.06 -16.83 4.82
C LYS A 239 5.35 -16.96 5.64
N GLY A 240 5.37 -17.84 6.64
CA GLY A 240 6.59 -18.24 7.33
C GLY A 240 6.36 -18.53 8.81
N ALA A 241 7.45 -18.63 9.57
CA ALA A 241 7.39 -18.61 11.02
C ALA A 241 7.32 -17.15 11.48
N GLY A 242 6.16 -16.73 11.96
CA GLY A 242 5.86 -15.34 12.33
C GLY A 242 5.31 -14.51 11.16
N THR A 243 4.78 -13.34 11.51
CA THR A 243 4.14 -12.42 10.57
C THR A 243 4.93 -11.11 10.54
N ASP A 244 5.12 -10.49 9.38
CA ASP A 244 5.65 -9.12 9.29
C ASP A 244 4.48 -8.13 9.38
N GLU A 245 4.06 -7.81 10.61
CA GLU A 245 2.93 -6.92 10.84
C GLU A 245 3.21 -5.51 10.33
N ALA A 246 4.47 -5.08 10.31
CA ALA A 246 4.85 -3.76 9.84
C ALA A 246 4.60 -3.61 8.33
N CYS A 247 4.86 -4.65 7.54
CA CYS A 247 4.52 -4.71 6.12
C CYS A 247 2.99 -4.71 5.90
N LEU A 248 2.24 -5.54 6.64
CA LEU A 248 0.77 -5.57 6.57
C LEU A 248 0.16 -4.20 6.85
N ILE A 249 0.61 -3.55 7.93
CA ILE A 249 0.16 -2.21 8.33
C ILE A 249 0.49 -1.19 7.23
N GLU A 250 1.71 -1.19 6.72
CA GLU A 250 2.17 -0.21 5.72
C GLU A 250 1.33 -0.25 4.43
N ILE A 251 1.11 -1.44 3.88
CA ILE A 251 0.33 -1.59 2.65
C ILE A 251 -1.13 -1.25 2.93
N LEU A 252 -1.77 -1.92 3.88
CA LEU A 252 -3.22 -1.81 4.07
C LEU A 252 -3.69 -0.43 4.57
N SER A 253 -2.84 0.33 5.26
CA SER A 253 -3.19 1.69 5.72
C SER A 253 -2.97 2.79 4.68
N SER A 254 -2.13 2.54 3.67
CA SER A 254 -1.70 3.57 2.72
C SER A 254 -2.40 3.50 1.36
N ARG A 255 -2.84 2.32 0.93
CA ARG A 255 -3.50 2.12 -0.37
C ARG A 255 -4.94 2.66 -0.37
N SER A 256 -5.39 3.07 -1.54
CA SER A 256 -6.77 3.45 -1.86
C SER A 256 -7.69 2.22 -1.95
N ASN A 257 -9.00 2.43 -1.95
CA ASN A 257 -9.95 1.35 -2.14
C ASN A 257 -9.72 0.62 -3.46
N ALA A 258 -9.53 1.34 -4.56
CA ALA A 258 -9.28 0.76 -5.88
C ALA A 258 -8.01 -0.13 -5.89
N GLU A 259 -6.92 0.35 -5.27
CA GLU A 259 -5.69 -0.44 -5.13
C GLU A 259 -5.93 -1.69 -4.27
N ILE A 260 -6.63 -1.59 -3.13
CA ILE A 260 -6.93 -2.73 -2.25
C ILE A 260 -7.80 -3.78 -2.96
N LEU A 261 -8.82 -3.36 -3.71
CA LEU A 261 -9.68 -4.27 -4.45
C LEU A 261 -8.90 -5.04 -5.52
N GLU A 262 -7.98 -4.36 -6.22
CA GLU A 262 -7.12 -5.01 -7.21
C GLU A 262 -6.10 -5.94 -6.55
N ILE A 263 -5.52 -5.56 -5.41
CA ILE A 263 -4.65 -6.43 -4.61
C ILE A 263 -5.40 -7.70 -4.21
N ASN A 264 -6.64 -7.60 -3.72
CA ASN A 264 -7.47 -8.75 -3.36
C ASN A 264 -7.69 -9.69 -4.55
N ARG A 265 -8.00 -9.12 -5.73
CA ARG A 265 -8.20 -9.89 -6.97
C ARG A 265 -6.93 -10.64 -7.36
N VAL A 266 -5.79 -9.95 -7.39
CA VAL A 266 -4.49 -10.53 -7.75
C VAL A 266 -4.06 -11.59 -6.73
N TYR A 267 -4.16 -11.30 -5.43
CA TYR A 267 -3.79 -12.23 -4.37
C TYR A 267 -4.58 -13.54 -4.46
N LYS A 268 -5.90 -13.45 -4.66
CA LYS A 268 -6.75 -14.63 -4.84
C LYS A 268 -6.37 -15.40 -6.10
N SER A 269 -6.11 -14.70 -7.20
CA SER A 269 -5.71 -15.32 -8.48
C SER A 269 -4.36 -16.03 -8.40
N GLU A 270 -3.37 -15.46 -7.70
CA GLU A 270 -2.01 -16.01 -7.63
C GLU A 270 -1.84 -17.09 -6.57
N TYR A 271 -2.58 -16.99 -5.44
CA TYR A 271 -2.35 -17.84 -4.27
C TYR A 271 -3.54 -18.74 -3.91
N GLY A 272 -4.66 -18.65 -4.62
CA GLY A 272 -5.82 -19.53 -4.43
C GLY A 272 -6.56 -19.34 -3.10
N LYS A 273 -6.22 -18.32 -2.31
CA LYS A 273 -6.80 -17.98 -1.01
C LYS A 273 -7.09 -16.48 -0.99
N THR A 274 -8.17 -16.05 -0.34
CA THR A 274 -8.43 -14.60 -0.21
C THR A 274 -7.40 -13.96 0.73
N LEU A 275 -7.12 -12.67 0.52
CA LEU A 275 -6.24 -11.93 1.43
C LEU A 275 -6.83 -11.87 2.84
N GLU A 276 -8.15 -11.70 2.97
CA GLU A 276 -8.85 -11.73 4.26
C GLU A 276 -8.66 -13.04 5.02
N ASP A 277 -8.84 -14.19 4.35
CA ASP A 277 -8.62 -15.50 4.98
C ASP A 277 -7.16 -15.69 5.39
N ALA A 278 -6.22 -15.15 4.61
CA ALA A 278 -4.79 -15.22 4.90
C ALA A 278 -4.42 -14.38 6.12
N ILE A 279 -4.92 -13.15 6.20
CA ILE A 279 -4.77 -12.27 7.38
C ILE A 279 -5.43 -12.91 8.60
N SER A 280 -6.63 -13.47 8.43
CA SER A 280 -7.41 -14.00 9.54
C SER A 280 -6.78 -15.25 10.16
N SER A 281 -6.06 -16.05 9.37
CA SER A 281 -5.33 -17.22 9.88
C SER A 281 -4.04 -16.88 10.62
N ASP A 282 -3.39 -15.76 10.28
CA ASP A 282 -2.07 -15.39 10.81
C ASP A 282 -2.13 -14.36 11.94
N THR A 283 -3.24 -13.64 12.06
CA THR A 283 -3.39 -12.56 13.04
C THR A 283 -4.53 -12.83 14.00
N SER A 284 -4.54 -12.13 15.13
CA SER A 284 -5.56 -12.32 16.17
C SER A 284 -6.04 -11.00 16.79
N GLY A 285 -7.08 -11.11 17.61
CA GLY A 285 -7.61 -10.01 18.41
C GLY A 285 -8.11 -8.81 17.61
N HIS A 286 -7.92 -7.62 18.17
CA HIS A 286 -8.32 -6.35 17.55
C HIS A 286 -7.41 -5.98 16.37
N PHE A 287 -6.15 -6.42 16.38
CA PHE A 287 -5.23 -6.22 15.27
C PHE A 287 -5.73 -6.92 14.00
N ARG A 288 -6.18 -8.19 14.09
CA ARG A 288 -6.86 -8.87 12.99
C ARG A 288 -8.06 -8.07 12.47
N ARG A 289 -8.92 -7.60 13.38
CA ARG A 289 -10.12 -6.82 13.00
C ARG A 289 -9.77 -5.55 12.23
N LEU A 290 -8.72 -4.84 12.65
CA LEU A 290 -8.20 -3.68 11.94
C LEU A 290 -7.77 -4.05 10.51
N LEU A 291 -6.90 -5.05 10.36
CA LEU A 291 -6.39 -5.45 9.04
C LEU A 291 -7.50 -5.96 8.12
N VAL A 292 -8.44 -6.75 8.65
CA VAL A 292 -9.62 -7.22 7.91
C VAL A 292 -10.47 -6.04 7.44
N SER A 293 -10.67 -5.02 8.29
CA SER A 293 -11.44 -3.83 7.91
C SER A 293 -10.76 -3.04 6.79
N LEU A 294 -9.43 -2.90 6.85
CA LEU A 294 -8.66 -2.21 5.81
C LEU A 294 -8.61 -3.00 4.50
N CYS A 295 -8.49 -4.33 4.56
CA CYS A 295 -8.42 -5.15 3.34
C CYS A 295 -9.75 -5.27 2.60
N GLN A 296 -10.87 -4.83 3.17
CA GLN A 296 -12.14 -4.73 2.43
C GLN A 296 -12.10 -3.66 1.33
N GLY A 297 -11.27 -2.62 1.46
CA GLY A 297 -11.23 -1.51 0.49
C GLY A 297 -12.59 -0.82 0.33
N ASN A 298 -13.33 -0.63 1.42
CA ASN A 298 -14.70 -0.11 1.42
C ASN A 298 -14.86 1.21 2.18
N ARG A 299 -13.78 1.98 2.33
CA ARG A 299 -13.82 3.29 2.98
C ARG A 299 -14.73 4.24 2.18
N ASP A 300 -15.46 5.11 2.86
CA ASP A 300 -16.18 6.21 2.20
C ASP A 300 -15.22 7.12 1.41
N GLU A 301 -15.54 7.42 0.15
CA GLU A 301 -14.72 8.26 -0.74
C GLU A 301 -15.33 9.65 -0.97
N ARG A 302 -16.37 10.03 -0.23
CA ARG A 302 -16.98 11.36 -0.34
C ARG A 302 -16.03 12.46 0.14
N GLU A 303 -15.89 13.48 -0.70
CA GLU A 303 -15.10 14.69 -0.41
C GLU A 303 -15.83 15.71 0.46
N ALA A 304 -17.17 15.71 0.44
CA ALA A 304 -17.97 16.60 1.26
C ALA A 304 -17.84 16.26 2.76
N VAL A 305 -17.64 17.28 3.59
CA VAL A 305 -17.44 17.13 5.04
C VAL A 305 -18.65 17.69 5.79
N ASP A 306 -19.29 16.84 6.60
CA ASP A 306 -20.27 17.26 7.60
C ASP A 306 -19.56 17.53 8.93
N ILE A 307 -19.41 18.81 9.27
CA ILE A 307 -18.71 19.26 10.48
C ILE A 307 -19.46 18.84 11.76
N SER A 308 -20.79 18.75 11.73
CA SER A 308 -21.57 18.27 12.88
C SER A 308 -21.26 16.80 13.15
N LEU A 309 -21.26 15.98 12.09
CA LEU A 309 -20.87 14.57 12.21
C LEU A 309 -19.40 14.42 12.63
N ALA A 310 -18.49 15.29 12.14
CA ALA A 310 -17.09 15.25 12.53
C ALA A 310 -16.90 15.50 14.04
N LYS A 311 -17.62 16.48 14.60
CA LYS A 311 -17.66 16.73 16.05
C LYS A 311 -18.22 15.54 16.82
N GLN A 312 -19.28 14.91 16.33
CA GLN A 312 -19.86 13.72 16.96
C GLN A 312 -18.90 12.53 16.94
N ASP A 313 -18.23 12.27 15.82
CA ASP A 313 -17.24 11.19 15.73
C ASP A 313 -16.01 11.48 16.61
N ALA A 314 -15.58 12.74 16.74
CA ALA A 314 -14.53 13.14 17.67
C ALA A 314 -14.93 12.89 19.14
N GLN A 315 -16.17 13.24 19.52
CA GLN A 315 -16.73 12.91 20.83
C GLN A 315 -16.79 11.40 21.09
N LYS A 316 -17.19 10.60 20.09
CA LYS A 316 -17.19 9.14 20.20
C LYS A 316 -15.79 8.58 20.41
N LEU A 317 -14.78 9.07 19.69
CA LEU A 317 -13.38 8.66 19.88
C LEU A 317 -12.88 9.03 21.28
N HIS A 318 -13.21 10.22 21.77
CA HIS A 318 -12.80 10.66 23.11
C HIS A 318 -13.50 9.82 24.20
N ALA A 319 -14.80 9.55 24.05
CA ALA A 319 -15.56 8.69 24.95
C ALA A 319 -15.11 7.22 24.92
N ALA A 320 -14.57 6.76 23.79
CA ALA A 320 -14.05 5.42 23.59
C ALA A 320 -12.63 5.22 24.14
N GLY A 321 -11.88 6.28 24.42
CA GLY A 321 -10.55 6.21 25.02
C GLY A 321 -10.52 6.87 26.39
N GLU A 322 -10.23 8.18 26.43
CA GLU A 322 -9.84 8.91 27.64
C GLU A 322 -10.92 8.99 28.74
N ASN A 323 -12.20 8.74 28.42
CA ASN A 323 -13.29 8.77 29.40
C ASN A 323 -13.66 7.38 29.97
N LYS A 324 -12.87 6.34 29.73
CA LYS A 324 -13.11 4.98 30.26
C LYS A 324 -11.83 4.35 30.81
N VAL A 325 -11.99 3.39 31.72
CA VAL A 325 -10.89 2.50 32.11
C VAL A 325 -10.78 1.44 31.00
N GLY A 326 -9.73 1.56 30.18
CA GLY A 326 -9.55 0.78 28.96
C GLY A 326 -10.23 1.41 27.74
N THR A 327 -10.01 0.81 26.58
CA THR A 327 -10.31 1.42 25.28
C THR A 327 -11.35 0.62 24.52
N ASP A 328 -12.31 1.28 23.87
CA ASP A 328 -13.20 0.64 22.90
C ASP A 328 -12.53 0.65 21.51
N GLU A 329 -11.65 -0.31 21.26
CA GLU A 329 -10.90 -0.36 20.01
C GLU A 329 -11.81 -0.70 18.82
N SER A 330 -12.99 -1.25 19.07
CA SER A 330 -14.01 -1.47 18.04
C SER A 330 -14.57 -0.15 17.53
N GLN A 331 -14.82 0.81 18.43
CA GLN A 331 -15.29 2.15 18.07
C GLN A 331 -14.22 2.92 17.28
N PHE A 332 -12.94 2.82 17.69
CA PHE A 332 -11.83 3.37 16.90
C PHE A 332 -11.77 2.76 15.51
N ASN A 333 -11.82 1.43 15.39
CA ASN A 333 -11.79 0.75 14.11
C ASN A 333 -12.96 1.15 13.20
N ALA A 334 -14.18 1.20 13.74
CA ALA A 334 -15.39 1.55 12.98
C ALA A 334 -15.33 2.96 12.39
N ILE A 335 -14.76 3.93 13.11
CA ILE A 335 -14.61 5.31 12.62
C ILE A 335 -13.41 5.42 11.68
N LEU A 336 -12.23 4.98 12.14
CA LEU A 336 -10.97 5.19 11.44
C LEU A 336 -10.87 4.42 10.13
N CYS A 337 -11.55 3.28 9.97
CA CYS A 337 -11.50 2.49 8.74
C CYS A 337 -12.62 2.84 7.74
N ALA A 338 -13.79 3.28 8.21
CA ALA A 338 -14.95 3.47 7.34
C ALA A 338 -15.14 4.91 6.82
N ARG A 339 -14.80 5.94 7.60
CA ARG A 339 -15.05 7.35 7.23
C ARG A 339 -14.11 7.84 6.14
N SER A 340 -14.53 8.84 5.36
CA SER A 340 -13.68 9.39 4.30
C SER A 340 -12.46 10.12 4.85
N LYS A 341 -11.39 10.19 4.04
CA LYS A 341 -10.15 10.87 4.46
C LYS A 341 -10.40 12.36 4.78
N PRO A 342 -11.18 13.12 3.99
CA PRO A 342 -11.53 14.51 4.34
C PRO A 342 -12.31 14.62 5.64
N HIS A 343 -13.30 13.75 5.86
CA HIS A 343 -14.06 13.70 7.11
C HIS A 343 -13.15 13.43 8.31
N LEU A 344 -12.27 12.43 8.21
CA LEU A 344 -11.37 12.07 9.31
C LEU A 344 -10.35 13.17 9.63
N ARG A 345 -9.89 13.94 8.65
CA ARG A 345 -9.06 15.13 8.93
C ARG A 345 -9.83 16.16 9.76
N ALA A 346 -11.10 16.39 9.47
CA ALA A 346 -11.96 17.26 10.28
C ALA A 346 -12.19 16.67 11.68
N VAL A 347 -12.45 15.36 11.79
CA VAL A 347 -12.55 14.65 13.08
C VAL A 347 -11.29 14.85 13.93
N PHE A 348 -10.10 14.71 13.34
CA PHE A 348 -8.83 14.88 14.07
C PHE A 348 -8.63 16.32 14.54
N HIS A 349 -9.05 17.30 13.73
CA HIS A 349 -9.04 18.70 14.13
C HIS A 349 -9.97 18.94 15.33
N GLU A 350 -11.24 18.52 15.22
CA GLU A 350 -12.23 18.69 16.30
C GLU A 350 -11.80 17.93 17.57
N TYR A 351 -11.25 16.73 17.44
CA TYR A 351 -10.70 15.96 18.56
C TYR A 351 -9.61 16.73 19.30
N GLN A 352 -8.67 17.34 18.56
CA GLN A 352 -7.61 18.14 19.15
C GLN A 352 -8.14 19.40 19.82
N GLN A 353 -9.13 20.07 19.23
CA GLN A 353 -9.75 21.25 19.84
C GLN A 353 -10.48 20.93 21.15
N MET A 354 -11.15 19.77 21.21
CA MET A 354 -11.89 19.35 22.40
C MET A 354 -10.99 18.85 23.53
N THR A 355 -9.93 18.11 23.19
CA THR A 355 -9.11 17.38 24.18
C THR A 355 -7.76 18.06 24.48
N GLY A 356 -7.34 18.99 23.63
CA GLY A 356 -5.99 19.56 23.65
C GLY A 356 -4.90 18.57 23.21
N ARG A 357 -5.25 17.39 22.69
CA ARG A 357 -4.32 16.31 22.36
C ARG A 357 -4.53 15.81 20.93
N GLU A 358 -3.42 15.48 20.26
CA GLU A 358 -3.49 14.78 18.97
C GLU A 358 -3.98 13.34 19.15
N ILE A 359 -4.86 12.87 18.26
CA ILE A 359 -5.45 11.53 18.34
C ILE A 359 -4.40 10.41 18.40
N GLU A 360 -3.26 10.55 17.71
CA GLU A 360 -2.16 9.58 17.77
C GLU A 360 -1.60 9.44 19.19
N LYS A 361 -1.51 10.55 19.93
CA LYS A 361 -1.03 10.53 21.32
C LYS A 361 -2.03 9.87 22.26
N SER A 362 -3.33 9.97 21.99
CA SER A 362 -4.34 9.21 22.73
C SER A 362 -4.22 7.72 22.38
N ILE A 363 -4.11 7.36 21.10
CA ILE A 363 -3.92 5.96 20.67
C ILE A 363 -2.70 5.32 21.35
N CYS A 364 -1.54 6.01 21.37
CA CYS A 364 -0.32 5.51 22.03
C CYS A 364 -0.42 5.36 23.55
N ARG A 365 -1.41 5.98 24.21
CA ARG A 365 -1.65 5.83 25.65
C ARG A 365 -2.61 4.70 25.96
N GLU A 366 -3.58 4.52 25.07
CA GLU A 366 -4.76 3.69 25.26
C GLU A 366 -4.64 2.30 24.62
N MET A 367 -3.70 2.13 23.68
CA MET A 367 -3.47 0.88 22.95
C MET A 367 -1.99 0.49 23.02
N SER A 368 -1.67 -0.76 22.71
CA SER A 368 -0.29 -1.23 22.64
C SER A 368 -0.05 -2.18 21.46
N GLY A 369 1.23 -2.44 21.17
CA GLY A 369 1.67 -3.45 20.22
C GLY A 369 1.25 -3.17 18.77
N ASN A 370 0.87 -4.24 18.05
CA ASN A 370 0.55 -4.15 16.62
C ASN A 370 -0.74 -3.37 16.35
N LEU A 371 -1.70 -3.40 17.27
CA LEU A 371 -2.92 -2.61 17.16
C LEU A 371 -2.63 -1.12 17.21
N GLU A 372 -1.86 -0.68 18.21
CA GLU A 372 -1.41 0.71 18.33
C GLU A 372 -0.68 1.15 17.05
N SER A 373 0.30 0.35 16.61
CA SER A 373 1.09 0.62 15.41
C SER A 373 0.21 0.76 14.16
N GLY A 374 -0.79 -0.11 14.02
CA GLY A 374 -1.74 -0.09 12.92
C GLY A 374 -2.64 1.15 12.94
N MET A 375 -3.24 1.47 14.09
CA MET A 375 -4.12 2.63 14.24
C MET A 375 -3.36 3.94 14.00
N VAL A 376 -2.15 4.08 14.54
CA VAL A 376 -1.29 5.24 14.29
C VAL A 376 -0.92 5.36 12.81
N ALA A 377 -0.63 4.25 12.13
CA ALA A 377 -0.34 4.27 10.69
C ALA A 377 -1.54 4.73 9.86
N VAL A 378 -2.75 4.28 10.19
CA VAL A 378 -3.99 4.74 9.54
C VAL A 378 -4.14 6.25 9.69
N VAL A 379 -4.00 6.77 10.92
CA VAL A 379 -4.09 8.22 11.18
C VAL A 379 -3.04 8.99 10.38
N LYS A 380 -1.77 8.55 10.42
CA LYS A 380 -0.67 9.20 9.68
C LYS A 380 -0.93 9.21 8.17
N CYS A 381 -1.37 8.09 7.60
CA CYS A 381 -1.70 8.00 6.18
C CYS A 381 -2.87 8.92 5.80
N ILE A 382 -3.88 9.06 6.65
CA ILE A 382 -4.98 10.01 6.43
C ILE A 382 -4.47 11.46 6.47
N LYS A 383 -3.64 11.82 7.46
CA LYS A 383 -3.11 13.18 7.61
C LYS A 383 -2.17 13.55 6.47
N ASN A 384 -1.15 12.75 6.22
CA ASN A 384 -0.11 13.00 5.22
C ASN A 384 0.60 11.68 4.88
N THR A 385 0.17 11.01 3.81
CA THR A 385 0.77 9.74 3.35
C THR A 385 2.24 9.89 2.95
N PRO A 386 2.67 10.95 2.23
CA PRO A 386 4.09 11.19 1.98
C PRO A 386 4.94 11.28 3.26
N ALA A 387 4.48 11.99 4.29
CA ALA A 387 5.20 12.08 5.56
C ALA A 387 5.27 10.74 6.30
N TYR A 388 4.23 9.90 6.21
CA TYR A 388 4.26 8.53 6.73
C TYR A 388 5.37 7.71 6.08
N PHE A 389 5.48 7.74 4.74
CA PHE A 389 6.53 7.01 4.04
C PHE A 389 7.92 7.59 4.29
N ALA A 390 8.06 8.92 4.43
CA ALA A 390 9.31 9.55 4.84
C ALA A 390 9.79 9.03 6.21
N GLU A 391 8.89 8.92 7.19
CA GLU A 391 9.20 8.35 8.50
C GLU A 391 9.61 6.87 8.42
N ARG A 392 8.91 6.09 7.59
CA ARG A 392 9.24 4.67 7.41
C ARG A 392 10.59 4.47 6.72
N LEU A 393 10.90 5.25 5.70
CA LEU A 393 12.22 5.26 5.06
C LEU A 393 13.31 5.60 6.08
N GLN A 394 13.11 6.63 6.90
CA GLN A 394 14.06 6.97 7.95
C GLN A 394 14.26 5.82 8.94
N LYS A 395 13.18 5.18 9.39
CA LYS A 395 13.28 4.01 10.30
C LYS A 395 13.93 2.79 9.65
N SER A 396 13.86 2.66 8.32
CA SER A 396 14.49 1.55 7.60
C SER A 396 16.01 1.70 7.48
N MET A 397 16.53 2.92 7.50
CA MET A 397 17.96 3.25 7.34
C MET A 397 18.61 3.77 8.63
N LYS A 398 17.88 3.78 9.76
CA LYS A 398 18.39 4.28 11.03
C LYS A 398 19.01 3.15 11.84
N GLY A 399 20.28 3.32 12.21
CA GLY A 399 20.99 2.43 13.13
C GLY A 399 22.06 1.61 12.40
N ALA A 400 22.43 0.47 12.97
CA ALA A 400 23.35 -0.44 12.31
C ALA A 400 22.57 -1.32 11.31
N GLY A 401 22.99 -1.28 10.04
CA GLY A 401 22.35 -2.01 8.94
C GLY A 401 21.07 -1.34 8.45
N THR A 402 20.49 -1.94 7.42
CA THR A 402 19.33 -1.42 6.69
C THR A 402 18.21 -2.47 6.69
N LYS A 403 16.96 -2.03 6.75
CA LYS A 403 15.79 -2.89 6.54
C LYS A 403 15.46 -2.92 5.06
N ASP A 404 16.32 -3.55 4.25
CA ASP A 404 16.32 -3.46 2.79
C ASP A 404 14.98 -3.82 2.15
N ARG A 405 14.30 -4.86 2.65
CA ARG A 405 12.96 -5.21 2.16
C ARG A 405 11.94 -4.06 2.29
N THR A 406 12.00 -3.29 3.39
CA THR A 406 11.15 -2.10 3.55
C THR A 406 11.61 -0.96 2.66
N LEU A 407 12.92 -0.74 2.54
CA LEU A 407 13.49 0.29 1.66
C LEU A 407 13.08 0.03 0.20
N ILE A 408 13.31 -1.18 -0.32
CA ILE A 408 12.90 -1.62 -1.66
C ILE A 408 11.41 -1.43 -1.86
N ARG A 409 10.57 -1.92 -0.94
CA ARG A 409 9.12 -1.84 -1.07
C ARG A 409 8.63 -0.40 -1.21
N ILE A 410 9.12 0.50 -0.37
CA ILE A 410 8.71 1.92 -0.43
C ILE A 410 9.27 2.58 -1.69
N MET A 411 10.56 2.39 -2.00
CA MET A 411 11.19 3.03 -3.15
C MET A 411 10.55 2.61 -4.47
N VAL A 412 10.21 1.33 -4.63
CA VAL A 412 9.51 0.83 -5.82
C VAL A 412 8.06 1.32 -5.85
N SER A 413 7.28 1.06 -4.80
CA SER A 413 5.83 1.33 -4.82
C SER A 413 5.46 2.81 -4.87
N ARG A 414 6.37 3.71 -4.44
CA ARG A 414 6.12 5.16 -4.41
C ARG A 414 6.82 5.96 -5.51
N SER A 415 7.76 5.33 -6.25
CA SER A 415 8.55 5.97 -7.31
C SER A 415 7.70 6.67 -8.39
N GLU A 416 6.51 6.14 -8.70
CA GLU A 416 5.62 6.68 -9.74
C GLU A 416 4.34 7.32 -9.16
N VAL A 417 4.30 7.56 -7.84
CA VAL A 417 3.12 8.09 -7.14
C VAL A 417 3.42 9.46 -6.54
N ASP A 418 4.23 9.49 -5.48
CA ASP A 418 4.44 10.67 -4.63
C ASP A 418 5.88 10.79 -4.10
N MET A 419 6.86 10.13 -4.75
CA MET A 419 8.26 10.17 -4.33
C MET A 419 8.80 11.60 -4.17
N LEU A 420 8.37 12.56 -4.99
CA LEU A 420 8.79 13.95 -4.85
C LEU A 420 8.21 14.62 -3.59
N ASP A 421 7.01 14.26 -3.18
CA ASP A 421 6.41 14.74 -1.92
C ASP A 421 7.06 14.05 -0.71
N ILE A 422 7.36 12.75 -0.82
CA ILE A 422 8.08 11.99 0.23
C ILE A 422 9.44 12.63 0.49
N ARG A 423 10.19 12.97 -0.56
CA ARG A 423 11.48 13.65 -0.45
C ARG A 423 11.39 15.00 0.27
N GLN A 424 10.36 15.79 -0.04
CA GLN A 424 10.13 17.08 0.61
C GLN A 424 9.81 16.91 2.10
N GLU A 425 8.90 16.00 2.45
CA GLU A 425 8.56 15.73 3.85
C GLU A 425 9.76 15.12 4.60
N TYR A 426 10.56 14.28 3.94
CA TYR A 426 11.77 13.71 4.52
C TYR A 426 12.81 14.79 4.85
N LEU A 427 13.12 15.66 3.89
CA LEU A 427 14.06 16.78 4.10
C LEU A 427 13.56 17.70 5.21
N LYS A 428 12.27 18.05 5.20
CA LYS A 428 11.64 18.87 6.24
C LYS A 428 11.73 18.25 7.63
N ALA A 429 11.53 16.94 7.74
CA ALA A 429 11.51 16.23 9.02
C ALA A 429 12.91 15.95 9.59
N TYR A 430 13.91 15.74 8.73
CA TYR A 430 15.23 15.22 9.15
C TYR A 430 16.42 16.12 8.83
N GLY A 431 16.22 17.23 8.09
CA GLY A 431 17.27 18.17 7.73
C GLY A 431 18.34 17.60 6.79
N LYS A 432 18.12 16.41 6.22
CA LYS A 432 19.00 15.73 5.27
C LYS A 432 18.14 15.14 4.15
N SER A 433 18.60 15.24 2.91
CA SER A 433 17.84 14.72 1.76
C SER A 433 17.77 13.19 1.80
N LEU A 434 16.65 12.63 1.32
CA LEU A 434 16.47 11.18 1.19
C LEU A 434 17.57 10.55 0.34
N TYR A 435 17.96 11.22 -0.75
CA TYR A 435 19.06 10.82 -1.62
C TYR A 435 20.37 10.63 -0.85
N THR A 436 20.74 11.61 0.00
CA THR A 436 21.99 11.54 0.76
C THR A 436 21.94 10.47 1.84
N THR A 437 20.77 10.21 2.44
CA THR A 437 20.63 9.09 3.38
C THR A 437 20.79 7.75 2.67
N ILE A 438 20.07 7.49 1.57
CA ILE A 438 20.19 6.25 0.79
C ILE A 438 21.64 6.05 0.34
N SER A 439 22.29 7.11 -0.17
CA SER A 439 23.66 7.03 -0.67
C SER A 439 24.69 6.68 0.42
N GLY A 440 24.42 7.03 1.68
CA GLY A 440 25.27 6.73 2.82
C GLY A 440 24.99 5.37 3.45
N ASP A 441 23.76 4.86 3.32
CA ASP A 441 23.33 3.62 3.96
C ASP A 441 23.48 2.38 3.05
N THR A 442 23.53 2.60 1.73
CA THR A 442 23.59 1.52 0.73
C THR A 442 24.85 1.58 -0.14
N SER A 443 25.16 0.50 -0.85
CA SER A 443 26.36 0.41 -1.69
C SER A 443 26.10 -0.34 -3.01
N GLY A 444 27.12 -0.38 -3.89
CA GLY A 444 27.08 -1.14 -5.14
C GLY A 444 25.97 -0.73 -6.11
N ASP A 445 25.53 -1.69 -6.93
CA ASP A 445 24.50 -1.51 -7.95
C ASP A 445 23.10 -1.33 -7.35
N TYR A 446 22.86 -1.95 -6.19
CA TYR A 446 21.69 -1.71 -5.36
C TYR A 446 21.51 -0.21 -5.05
N LYS A 447 22.55 0.46 -4.53
CA LYS A 447 22.52 1.91 -4.31
C LYS A 447 22.21 2.67 -5.59
N LYS A 448 22.92 2.38 -6.69
CA LYS A 448 22.74 3.13 -7.95
C LYS A 448 21.28 3.08 -8.42
N LEU A 449 20.65 1.92 -8.37
CA LEU A 449 19.25 1.75 -8.77
C LEU A 449 18.27 2.41 -7.80
N LEU A 450 18.49 2.32 -6.48
CA LEU A 450 17.69 3.05 -5.50
C LEU A 450 17.75 4.57 -5.71
N LEU A 451 18.91 5.11 -6.06
CA LEU A 451 19.08 6.54 -6.33
C LEU A 451 18.36 6.95 -7.62
N LYS A 452 18.26 6.08 -8.64
CA LYS A 452 17.39 6.31 -9.81
C LYS A 452 15.92 6.39 -9.39
N LEU A 453 15.44 5.49 -8.53
CA LEU A 453 14.07 5.52 -7.99
C LEU A 453 13.83 6.74 -7.10
N CYS A 454 14.84 7.22 -6.36
CA CYS A 454 14.74 8.44 -5.56
C CYS A 454 14.60 9.69 -6.46
N GLY A 455 15.38 9.74 -7.54
CA GLY A 455 15.56 10.92 -8.37
C GLY A 455 16.76 11.76 -7.91
N GLY A 456 16.72 13.08 -8.15
CA GLY A 456 17.85 13.98 -7.85
C GLY A 456 18.10 14.24 -6.36
N ASN A 457 19.22 14.89 -6.05
CA ASN A 457 19.47 15.46 -4.72
C ASN A 457 18.66 16.76 -4.53
N ASP A 458 18.12 16.95 -3.32
CA ASP A 458 17.31 18.13 -2.94
C ASP A 458 18.05 19.03 -1.95
#